data_AF-A0A956KPQ7-F1
#
_entry.id   AF-A0A956KPQ7-F1
#
_cell.length_a   1.000
_cell.length_b   1.000
_cell.length_c   1.000
_cell.angle_alpha   90.00
_cell.angle_beta   90.00
_cell.angle_gamma   90.00
#
_symmetry.space_group_name_H-M   'P 1'
#
loop_
_entity.id
_entity.type
_entity.pdbx_description
1 polymer ?
#
loop_
_entity_poly.entity_id
_entity_poly.type
_entity_poly.pdbx_seq_one_letter_code
_entity_poly.pdbx_strand_id
1 'polypeptide(L)'
;ELNRPEDIEYNPINGNLYVAFTNHGRRVALDEDGVLYPPASQEMDSPTRPDHTGAVFVITEDGDPDQGGSFSFWSAWAGTEGADLYDAANPDNLLIDAMGGVWFGTDGNYGTNGHADGLYYLDLDPNHSNTFGKAFRVVAGPSDSEATGPAMSSDSTTLFYSVQHPGEGEGEVSTWPPLP
;
A
#
# COMPACT_ATOMS: atom_id res chain seq x y z
N GLU A 1 0.75 7.58 16.68
CA GLU A 1 1.21 7.83 15.27
C GLU A 1 0.61 6.79 14.32
N LEU A 2 0.48 7.08 13.01
CA LEU A 2 -0.02 6.14 11.99
C LEU A 2 1.09 5.24 11.39
N ASN A 3 0.71 4.25 10.57
CA ASN A 3 1.64 3.30 9.93
C ASN A 3 2.17 3.85 8.61
N ARG A 4 2.84 5.02 8.66
CA ARG A 4 3.39 5.69 7.46
C ARG A 4 2.38 5.74 6.30
N PRO A 5 1.34 6.60 6.38
CA PRO A 5 0.44 6.78 5.25
C PRO A 5 1.24 7.27 4.05
N GLU A 6 1.11 6.57 2.92
CA GLU A 6 1.75 6.92 1.65
C GLU A 6 0.68 7.54 0.73
N ASP A 7 0.08 6.76 -0.17
CA ASP A 7 -0.89 7.28 -1.14
C ASP A 7 -2.36 7.20 -0.66
N ILE A 8 -3.19 8.05 -1.27
CA ILE A 8 -4.62 8.19 -0.97
C ILE A 8 -5.41 8.31 -2.28
N GLU A 9 -6.45 7.50 -2.42
CA GLU A 9 -7.31 7.53 -3.61
C GLU A 9 -8.80 7.55 -3.27
N TYR A 10 -9.59 8.35 -3.99
CA TYR A 10 -11.05 8.40 -3.86
C TYR A 10 -11.70 7.56 -4.94
N ASN A 11 -12.62 6.68 -4.54
CA ASN A 11 -13.39 5.86 -5.47
C ASN A 11 -14.76 6.50 -5.76
N PRO A 12 -14.96 7.09 -6.95
CA PRO A 12 -16.22 7.79 -7.28
C PRO A 12 -17.41 6.85 -7.48
N ILE A 13 -17.20 5.53 -7.55
CA ILE A 13 -18.28 4.54 -7.73
C ILE A 13 -18.96 4.22 -6.39
N ASN A 14 -18.17 4.10 -5.32
CA ASN A 14 -18.69 3.73 -4.00
C ASN A 14 -18.58 4.84 -2.94
N GLY A 15 -17.88 5.94 -3.25
CA GLY A 15 -17.71 7.09 -2.36
C GLY A 15 -16.68 6.89 -1.25
N ASN A 16 -15.90 5.81 -1.27
CA ASN A 16 -14.89 5.53 -0.26
C ASN A 16 -13.53 6.16 -0.60
N LEU A 17 -12.80 6.52 0.45
CA LEU A 17 -11.39 6.87 0.39
C LEU A 17 -10.54 5.64 0.75
N TYR A 18 -9.47 5.41 0.00
CA TYR A 18 -8.50 4.35 0.24
C TYR A 18 -7.18 4.98 0.64
N VAL A 19 -6.53 4.42 1.67
CA VAL A 19 -5.24 4.90 2.16
C VAL A 19 -4.30 3.71 2.30
N ALA A 20 -3.13 3.80 1.67
CA ALA A 20 -2.06 2.84 1.85
C ALA A 20 -1.22 3.22 3.07
N PHE A 21 -0.95 2.24 3.93
CA PHE A 21 -0.06 2.35 5.07
C PHE A 21 1.06 1.33 4.87
N THR A 22 2.26 1.77 4.49
CA THR A 22 3.30 0.87 3.98
C THR A 22 3.83 -0.08 5.06
N ASN A 23 4.34 0.44 6.17
CA ASN A 23 4.72 -0.32 7.36
C ASN A 23 5.03 0.67 8.48
N HIS A 24 5.29 0.18 9.68
CA HIS A 24 5.97 0.95 10.70
C HIS A 24 6.61 0.01 11.71
N GLY A 25 7.92 -0.24 11.55
CA GLY A 25 8.75 -1.06 12.45
C GLY A 25 9.66 -0.24 13.39
N ARG A 26 9.39 1.06 13.55
CA ARG A 26 10.25 2.02 14.28
C ARG A 26 9.53 2.55 15.53
N ARG A 27 10.29 3.25 16.38
CA ARG A 27 9.72 3.98 17.52
C ARG A 27 8.79 5.08 17.04
N VAL A 28 7.64 5.19 17.69
CA VAL A 28 6.68 6.26 17.37
C VAL A 28 7.13 7.59 17.99
N ALA A 29 6.84 8.69 17.30
CA ALA A 29 6.96 10.04 17.82
C ALA A 29 5.72 10.46 18.61
N LEU A 30 4.55 9.94 18.26
CA LEU A 30 3.27 10.31 18.87
C LEU A 30 2.63 9.13 19.59
N ASP A 31 2.06 9.37 20.77
CA ASP A 31 1.18 8.41 21.45
C ASP A 31 -0.17 8.23 20.72
N GLU A 32 -1.12 7.55 21.37
CA GLU A 32 -2.44 7.25 20.81
C GLU A 32 -3.36 8.48 20.71
N ASP A 33 -3.13 9.49 21.56
CA ASP A 33 -3.86 10.77 21.56
C ASP A 33 -3.21 11.81 20.62
N GLY A 34 -2.13 11.43 19.92
CA GLY A 34 -1.41 12.32 19.01
C GLY A 34 -0.45 13.28 19.73
N VAL A 35 -0.11 13.01 20.99
CA VAL A 35 0.83 13.82 21.76
C VAL A 35 2.26 13.36 21.51
N LEU A 36 3.15 14.33 21.26
CA LEU A 36 4.56 14.08 21.01
C LEU A 36 5.27 13.59 22.29
N TYR A 37 5.96 12.45 22.19
CA TYR A 37 6.88 12.00 23.24
C TYR A 37 8.01 13.04 23.41
N PRO A 38 8.34 13.46 24.63
CA PRO A 38 9.41 14.43 24.85
C PRO A 38 10.73 13.96 24.22
N PRO A 39 11.44 14.79 23.43
CA PRO A 39 12.69 14.37 22.77
C PRO A 39 13.74 13.80 23.72
N ALA A 40 13.75 14.24 24.98
CA ALA A 40 14.69 13.78 26.01
C ALA A 40 14.40 12.35 26.51
N SER A 41 13.18 11.84 26.37
CA SER A 41 12.77 10.52 26.86
C SER A 41 12.19 9.59 25.79
N GLN A 42 12.02 10.08 24.56
CA GLN A 42 11.46 9.32 23.44
C GLN A 42 12.15 7.95 23.25
N GLU A 43 13.48 7.89 23.29
CA GLU A 43 14.21 6.62 23.15
C GLU A 43 13.93 5.59 24.25
N MET A 44 13.46 6.03 25.41
CA MET A 44 13.13 5.15 26.54
C MET A 44 11.64 4.82 26.59
N ASP A 45 10.80 5.83 26.36
CA ASP A 45 9.37 5.77 26.67
C ASP A 45 8.51 5.45 25.44
N SER A 46 8.96 5.81 24.22
CA SER A 46 8.14 5.59 23.03
C SER A 46 8.17 4.12 22.61
N PRO A 47 7.00 3.50 22.39
CA PRO A 47 6.94 2.12 21.91
C PRO A 47 7.41 2.03 20.47
N THR A 48 7.91 0.85 20.09
CA THR A 48 8.08 0.50 18.67
C THR A 48 6.77 -0.03 18.13
N ARG A 49 6.37 0.44 16.96
CA ARG A 49 5.22 -0.15 16.27
C ARG A 49 5.65 -1.46 15.61
N PRO A 50 4.90 -2.57 15.77
CA PRO A 50 5.32 -3.88 15.29
C PRO A 50 4.66 -4.25 13.94
N ASP A 51 4.40 -3.27 13.07
CA ASP A 51 3.83 -3.55 11.74
C ASP A 51 4.96 -3.55 10.71
N HIS A 52 5.29 -4.74 10.20
CA HIS A 52 6.37 -4.94 9.23
C HIS A 52 5.85 -5.18 7.81
N THR A 53 4.52 -5.08 7.62
CA THR A 53 3.85 -5.54 6.39
C THR A 53 2.88 -4.53 5.80
N GLY A 54 2.30 -3.65 6.61
CA GLY A 54 1.37 -2.63 6.16
C GLY A 54 -0.06 -3.09 5.93
N ALA A 55 -0.87 -2.17 5.43
CA ALA A 55 -2.29 -2.36 5.20
C ALA A 55 -2.85 -1.34 4.20
N VAL A 56 -4.01 -1.68 3.61
CA VAL A 56 -4.85 -0.71 2.89
C VAL A 56 -6.13 -0.53 3.68
N PHE A 57 -6.42 0.71 4.05
CA PHE A 57 -7.62 1.09 4.79
C PHE A 57 -8.65 1.70 3.87
N VAL A 58 -9.92 1.45 4.19
CA VAL A 58 -11.08 2.08 3.58
C VAL A 58 -11.67 3.02 4.61
N ILE A 59 -11.92 4.25 4.21
CA ILE A 59 -12.57 5.29 4.99
C ILE A 59 -13.86 5.69 4.26
N THR A 60 -14.96 5.70 4.99
CA THR A 60 -16.28 6.09 4.48
C THR A 60 -16.76 7.29 5.27
N GLU A 61 -17.12 8.37 4.58
CA GLU A 61 -17.77 9.53 5.20
C GLU A 61 -19.21 9.17 5.57
N ASP A 62 -19.63 9.50 6.80
CA ASP A 62 -21.00 9.29 7.23
C ASP A 62 -21.90 10.42 6.71
N GLY A 63 -22.96 10.07 5.97
CA GLY A 63 -23.98 11.02 5.53
C GLY A 63 -23.78 11.52 4.10
N ASP A 64 -24.04 12.82 3.88
CA ASP A 64 -23.88 13.47 2.57
C ASP A 64 -22.42 13.90 2.40
N PRO A 65 -21.70 13.45 1.35
CA PRO A 65 -20.32 13.85 1.12
C PRO A 65 -20.19 15.38 1.09
N ASP A 66 -19.09 15.90 1.65
CA ASP A 66 -18.80 17.34 1.85
C ASP A 66 -19.61 18.05 2.96
N GLN A 67 -20.47 17.33 3.69
CA GLN A 67 -21.21 17.87 4.85
C GLN A 67 -21.00 17.05 6.13
N GLY A 68 -20.37 15.89 6.03
CA GLY A 68 -20.06 15.02 7.15
C GLY A 68 -18.89 15.55 7.99
N GLY A 69 -18.95 15.32 9.29
CA GLY A 69 -17.84 15.54 10.22
C GLY A 69 -17.33 14.26 10.87
N SER A 70 -17.88 13.10 10.47
CA SER A 70 -17.54 11.79 11.00
C SER A 70 -17.27 10.79 9.88
N PHE A 71 -16.38 9.86 10.18
CA PHE A 71 -15.93 8.85 9.25
C PHE A 71 -15.90 7.51 9.97
N SER A 72 -16.27 6.47 9.26
CA SER A 72 -15.97 5.09 9.64
C SER A 72 -14.79 4.57 8.84
N PHE A 73 -14.04 3.62 9.38
CA PHE A 73 -12.92 3.02 8.68
C PHE A 73 -12.75 1.55 9.02
N TRP A 74 -12.14 0.81 8.11
CA TRP A 74 -11.77 -0.60 8.30
C TRP A 74 -10.57 -0.97 7.43
N SER A 75 -9.84 -2.02 7.81
CA SER A 75 -8.71 -2.54 7.04
C SER A 75 -9.24 -3.45 5.93
N ALA A 76 -9.15 -3.02 4.68
CA ALA A 76 -9.56 -3.81 3.52
C ALA A 76 -8.55 -4.89 3.14
N TRP A 77 -7.29 -4.65 3.46
CA TRP A 77 -6.20 -5.59 3.26
C TRP A 77 -5.15 -5.38 4.35
N ALA A 78 -4.49 -6.47 4.72
CA ALA A 78 -3.33 -6.46 5.59
C ALA A 78 -2.23 -7.26 4.90
N GLY A 79 -1.01 -6.75 4.95
CA GLY A 79 0.15 -7.43 4.41
C GLY A 79 0.47 -8.71 5.16
N THR A 80 1.21 -9.58 4.50
CA THR A 80 1.58 -10.89 5.03
C THR A 80 3.06 -11.16 4.82
N GLU A 81 3.61 -11.96 5.74
CA GLU A 81 4.94 -12.54 5.62
C GLU A 81 4.82 -13.98 5.11
N GLY A 82 5.38 -14.29 3.95
CA GLY A 82 5.33 -15.65 3.40
C GLY A 82 5.71 -15.82 1.93
N ALA A 83 5.30 -16.96 1.38
CA ALA A 83 5.54 -17.37 -0.01
C ALA A 83 4.28 -17.87 -0.73
N ASP A 84 3.10 -17.62 -0.17
CA ASP A 84 1.82 -17.90 -0.80
C ASP A 84 1.56 -16.96 -1.98
N LEU A 85 0.67 -17.39 -2.87
CA LEU A 85 0.35 -16.69 -4.12
C LEU A 85 -0.14 -15.24 -3.92
N TYR A 86 -0.67 -14.95 -2.73
CA TYR A 86 -1.28 -13.66 -2.38
C TYR A 86 -0.42 -12.83 -1.44
N ASP A 87 0.78 -13.32 -1.08
CA ASP A 87 1.62 -12.62 -0.14
C ASP A 87 2.20 -11.35 -0.75
N ALA A 88 1.99 -10.26 -0.04
CA ALA A 88 2.52 -8.94 -0.36
C ALA A 88 2.66 -8.14 0.94
N ALA A 89 3.57 -7.18 0.91
CA ALA A 89 3.84 -6.27 2.01
C ALA A 89 4.18 -4.89 1.45
N ASN A 90 4.14 -3.88 2.32
CA ASN A 90 4.57 -2.53 2.04
C ASN A 90 3.80 -1.86 0.87
N PRO A 91 2.46 -1.80 0.95
CA PRO A 91 1.66 -1.09 -0.04
C PRO A 91 2.02 0.41 0.00
N ASP A 92 2.23 1.01 -1.16
CA ASP A 92 2.61 2.41 -1.30
C ASP A 92 1.61 3.18 -2.15
N ASN A 93 1.70 3.09 -3.48
CA ASN A 93 0.82 3.83 -4.38
C ASN A 93 -0.49 3.09 -4.61
N LEU A 94 -1.55 3.85 -4.87
CA LEU A 94 -2.89 3.35 -5.14
C LEU A 94 -3.34 3.75 -6.55
N LEU A 95 -4.30 2.99 -7.08
CA LEU A 95 -5.06 3.35 -8.27
C LEU A 95 -6.47 2.78 -8.16
N ILE A 96 -7.47 3.61 -8.48
CA ILE A 96 -8.85 3.17 -8.67
C ILE A 96 -9.11 3.05 -10.17
N ASP A 97 -9.49 1.86 -10.64
CA ASP A 97 -9.84 1.66 -12.05
C ASP A 97 -11.26 2.16 -12.37
N ALA A 98 -11.59 2.18 -13.67
CA ALA A 98 -12.88 2.69 -14.15
C ALA A 98 -14.11 1.89 -13.68
N MET A 99 -13.91 0.67 -13.16
CA MET A 99 -14.97 -0.17 -12.57
C MET A 99 -15.02 -0.06 -11.03
N GLY A 100 -14.16 0.77 -10.44
CA GLY A 100 -14.03 0.93 -8.99
C GLY A 100 -13.16 -0.14 -8.33
N GLY A 101 -12.41 -0.91 -9.12
CA GLY A 101 -11.41 -1.86 -8.63
C GLY A 101 -10.21 -1.14 -8.03
N VAL A 102 -9.61 -1.75 -7.00
CA VAL A 102 -8.52 -1.15 -6.22
C VAL A 102 -7.21 -1.83 -6.57
N TRP A 103 -6.22 -1.04 -6.90
CA TRP A 103 -4.87 -1.49 -7.24
C TRP A 103 -3.89 -0.86 -6.27
N PHE A 104 -2.79 -1.56 -5.99
CA PHE A 104 -1.69 -0.99 -5.26
C PHE A 104 -0.33 -1.45 -5.78
N GLY A 105 0.65 -0.57 -5.68
CA GLY A 105 2.06 -0.87 -5.84
C GLY A 105 2.72 -1.18 -4.50
N THR A 106 3.82 -1.91 -4.51
CA THR A 106 4.63 -2.15 -3.31
C THR A 106 6.00 -1.50 -3.41
N ASP A 107 6.51 -1.05 -2.27
CA ASP A 107 7.88 -0.58 -2.03
C ASP A 107 8.48 -1.31 -0.83
N GLY A 108 9.35 -2.29 -1.07
CA GLY A 108 10.05 -3.05 -0.05
C GLY A 108 9.49 -4.45 0.22
N ASN A 109 8.55 -4.95 -0.60
CA ASN A 109 8.06 -6.32 -0.51
C ASN A 109 9.20 -7.35 -0.62
N TYR A 110 10.26 -7.05 -1.37
CA TYR A 110 11.45 -7.91 -1.43
C TYR A 110 12.13 -8.04 -0.06
N GLY A 111 12.25 -6.95 0.70
CA GLY A 111 12.84 -6.98 2.04
C GLY A 111 12.02 -7.80 3.04
N THR A 112 10.68 -7.81 2.91
CA THR A 112 9.78 -8.55 3.80
C THR A 112 9.61 -10.02 3.38
N ASN A 113 9.40 -10.28 2.10
CA ASN A 113 8.98 -11.59 1.59
C ASN A 113 9.98 -12.25 0.63
N GLY A 114 11.04 -11.56 0.21
CA GLY A 114 11.96 -12.04 -0.82
C GLY A 114 11.36 -12.12 -2.23
N HIS A 115 10.15 -11.56 -2.44
CA HIS A 115 9.52 -11.45 -3.75
C HIS A 115 9.73 -10.05 -4.31
N ALA A 116 9.91 -9.93 -5.62
CA ALA A 116 9.93 -8.63 -6.27
C ALA A 116 8.72 -7.78 -5.88
N ASP A 117 8.95 -6.48 -5.71
CA ASP A 117 7.90 -5.49 -5.66
C ASP A 117 7.09 -5.50 -6.97
N GLY A 118 5.85 -5.05 -6.90
CA GLY A 118 4.93 -5.25 -8.00
C GLY A 118 3.62 -4.51 -7.86
N LEU A 119 2.79 -4.65 -8.90
CA LEU A 119 1.41 -4.18 -8.87
C LEU A 119 0.47 -5.33 -8.54
N TYR A 120 -0.46 -5.03 -7.66
CA TYR A 120 -1.47 -5.96 -7.18
C TYR A 120 -2.86 -5.39 -7.44
N TYR A 121 -3.78 -6.27 -7.80
CA TYR A 121 -5.21 -6.00 -7.78
C TYR A 121 -5.80 -6.52 -6.47
N LEU A 122 -6.45 -5.65 -5.70
CA LEU A 122 -7.11 -6.01 -4.44
C LEU A 122 -8.58 -6.35 -4.71
N ASP A 123 -8.94 -7.62 -4.53
CA ASP A 123 -10.32 -8.08 -4.74
C ASP A 123 -11.19 -7.69 -3.54
N LEU A 124 -12.06 -6.69 -3.74
CA LEU A 124 -13.04 -6.24 -2.76
C LEU A 124 -14.48 -6.46 -3.21
N ASP A 125 -14.72 -7.34 -4.19
CA ASP A 125 -16.08 -7.72 -4.55
C ASP A 125 -16.65 -8.66 -3.47
N PRO A 126 -17.71 -8.26 -2.74
CA PRO A 126 -18.30 -9.09 -1.69
C PRO A 126 -18.90 -10.41 -2.22
N ASN A 127 -19.14 -10.53 -3.53
CA ASN A 127 -19.57 -11.78 -4.16
C ASN A 127 -18.43 -12.80 -4.27
N HIS A 128 -17.17 -12.37 -4.17
CA HIS A 128 -16.00 -13.22 -4.24
C HIS A 128 -15.56 -13.71 -2.85
N SER A 129 -16.43 -14.38 -2.10
CA SER A 129 -16.15 -14.74 -0.69
C SER A 129 -14.85 -15.53 -0.44
N ASN A 130 -14.30 -16.21 -1.45
CA ASN A 130 -13.04 -16.98 -1.33
C ASN A 130 -11.78 -16.13 -1.55
N THR A 131 -11.93 -14.94 -2.14
CA THR A 131 -10.83 -14.07 -2.57
C THR A 131 -11.00 -12.61 -2.15
N PHE A 132 -12.14 -12.25 -1.55
CA PHE A 132 -12.34 -10.96 -0.90
C PHE A 132 -11.20 -10.67 0.08
N GLY A 133 -10.60 -9.49 -0.05
CA GLY A 133 -9.46 -9.05 0.73
C GLY A 133 -8.12 -9.67 0.31
N LYS A 134 -8.05 -10.37 -0.83
CA LYS A 134 -6.77 -10.91 -1.36
C LYS A 134 -6.19 -9.99 -2.43
N ALA A 135 -4.86 -9.87 -2.39
CA ALA A 135 -4.08 -9.15 -3.37
C ALA A 135 -3.58 -10.11 -4.46
N PHE A 136 -3.99 -9.89 -5.70
CA PHE A 136 -3.54 -10.66 -6.86
C PHE A 136 -2.40 -9.92 -7.53
N ARG A 137 -1.20 -10.48 -7.50
CA ARG A 137 -0.07 -9.90 -8.23
C ARG A 137 -0.33 -9.96 -9.74
N VAL A 138 -0.32 -8.80 -10.38
CA VAL A 138 -0.51 -8.66 -11.84
C VAL A 138 0.82 -8.43 -12.54
N VAL A 139 1.72 -7.67 -11.91
CA VAL A 139 3.06 -7.38 -12.44
C VAL A 139 4.09 -7.59 -11.35
N ALA A 140 5.20 -8.22 -11.69
CA ALA A 140 6.42 -8.21 -10.87
C ALA A 140 7.43 -7.26 -11.52
N GLY A 141 7.99 -6.36 -10.72
CA GLY A 141 9.06 -5.46 -11.13
C GLY A 141 10.39 -6.17 -11.37
N PRO A 142 11.36 -5.50 -12.00
CA PRO A 142 12.74 -5.97 -12.07
C PRO A 142 13.42 -6.01 -10.69
N SER A 143 14.65 -6.52 -10.65
CA SER A 143 15.45 -6.58 -9.41
C SER A 143 15.57 -5.21 -8.77
N ASP A 144 15.33 -5.18 -7.46
CA ASP A 144 15.56 -4.04 -6.57
C ASP A 144 14.98 -2.75 -7.15
N SER A 145 13.69 -2.81 -7.48
CA SER A 145 12.89 -1.67 -7.90
C SER A 145 11.61 -1.67 -7.09
N GLU A 146 10.99 -0.52 -6.90
CA GLU A 146 9.59 -0.44 -6.46
C GLU A 146 8.64 -0.27 -7.68
N ALA A 147 7.39 -0.68 -7.50
CA ALA A 147 6.33 -0.48 -8.49
C ALA A 147 5.49 0.74 -8.11
N THR A 148 5.70 1.88 -8.77
CA THR A 148 5.11 3.17 -8.39
C THR A 148 4.35 3.85 -9.54
N GLY A 149 3.54 4.86 -9.22
CA GLY A 149 2.79 5.68 -10.18
C GLY A 149 1.91 4.88 -11.14
N PRO A 150 1.05 3.96 -10.66
CA PRO A 150 0.12 3.23 -11.51
C PRO A 150 -0.91 4.18 -12.14
N ALA A 151 -1.22 3.96 -13.42
CA ALA A 151 -2.27 4.69 -14.14
C ALA A 151 -2.90 3.80 -15.20
N MET A 152 -4.15 4.06 -15.56
CA MET A 152 -4.85 3.28 -16.58
C MET A 152 -5.29 4.15 -17.75
N SER A 153 -5.27 3.62 -18.97
CA SER A 153 -5.89 4.27 -20.12
C SER A 153 -7.38 4.45 -19.91
N SER A 154 -7.97 5.45 -20.56
CA SER A 154 -9.40 5.79 -20.40
C SER A 154 -10.37 4.67 -20.81
N ASP A 155 -9.91 3.71 -21.63
CA ASP A 155 -10.67 2.53 -22.04
C ASP A 155 -10.35 1.28 -21.19
N SER A 156 -9.54 1.43 -20.15
CA SER A 156 -9.08 0.37 -19.25
C SER A 156 -8.36 -0.81 -19.92
N THR A 157 -7.78 -0.58 -21.11
CA THR A 157 -7.05 -1.62 -21.86
C THR A 157 -5.54 -1.58 -21.67
N THR A 158 -5.00 -0.48 -21.12
CA THR A 158 -3.56 -0.31 -20.88
C THR A 158 -3.33 0.10 -19.43
N LEU A 159 -2.55 -0.69 -18.70
CA LEU A 159 -2.01 -0.35 -17.39
C LEU A 159 -0.59 0.20 -17.58
N PHE A 160 -0.34 1.40 -17.07
CA PHE A 160 0.96 2.04 -16.98
C PHE A 160 1.43 2.00 -15.53
N TYR A 161 2.73 1.84 -15.33
CA TYR A 161 3.39 2.05 -14.04
C TYR A 161 4.84 2.42 -14.27
N SER A 162 5.45 3.02 -13.24
CA SER A 162 6.86 3.35 -13.21
C SER A 162 7.63 2.27 -12.45
N VAL A 163 8.76 1.86 -13.02
CA VAL A 163 9.79 1.11 -12.33
C VAL A 163 10.74 2.15 -11.74
N GLN A 164 10.67 2.39 -10.44
CA GLN A 164 11.58 3.33 -9.79
C GLN A 164 12.84 2.59 -9.32
N HIS A 165 13.96 3.30 -9.38
CA HIS A 165 15.29 2.92 -8.85
C HIS A 165 15.76 1.46 -9.05
N PRO A 166 15.56 0.83 -10.22
CA PRO A 166 15.97 -0.56 -10.44
C PRO A 166 17.45 -0.80 -10.17
N GLY A 167 17.76 -1.81 -9.37
CA GLY A 167 19.12 -2.10 -8.90
C GLY A 167 19.52 -1.23 -7.71
N GLU A 168 18.57 -0.77 -6.89
CA GLU A 168 18.91 -0.09 -5.66
C GLU A 168 19.62 -1.04 -4.68
N GLY A 169 20.88 -0.76 -4.38
CA GLY A 169 21.68 -1.61 -3.50
C GLY A 169 23.16 -1.57 -3.85
N GLU A 170 24.02 -1.61 -2.83
CA GLU A 170 25.45 -1.75 -3.08
C GLU A 170 25.74 -3.16 -3.63
N GLY A 171 26.08 -3.24 -4.92
CA GLY A 171 26.47 -4.49 -5.58
C GLY A 171 25.34 -5.20 -6.32
N GLU A 172 24.10 -4.73 -6.20
CA GLU A 172 22.98 -5.16 -7.04
C GLU A 172 23.08 -4.45 -8.39
N VAL A 173 23.02 -5.22 -9.49
CA VAL A 173 23.16 -4.67 -10.85
C VAL A 173 21.91 -5.04 -11.63
N SER A 174 20.90 -4.20 -11.57
CA SER A 174 19.81 -4.27 -12.53
C SER A 174 20.29 -3.77 -13.90
N THR A 175 19.89 -4.46 -14.96
CA THR A 175 20.14 -4.04 -16.35
C THR A 175 18.87 -3.49 -17.01
N TRP A 176 17.90 -3.08 -16.18
CA TRP A 176 16.61 -2.57 -16.63
C TRP A 176 16.63 -1.06 -16.96
N PRO A 177 15.88 -0.61 -17.99
CA PRO A 177 15.34 -1.46 -19.04
C PRO A 177 16.50 -2.01 -19.89
N PRO A 178 16.38 -3.23 -20.45
CA PRO A 178 17.43 -3.76 -21.30
C PRO A 178 17.72 -2.78 -22.45
N LEU A 179 19.01 -2.53 -22.69
CA LEU A 179 19.43 -1.74 -23.85
C LEU A 179 18.92 -2.44 -25.14
N PRO A 180 18.42 -1.68 -26.12
CA PRO A 180 17.91 -2.22 -27.38
C PRO A 180 18.99 -2.90 -28.24
#